data_AF-A0A9W5UUW5-F1
#
_entry.id   AF-A0A9W5UUW5-F1
#
_cell.length_a   1.000
_cell.length_b   1.000
_cell.length_c   1.000
_cell.angle_alpha   90.00
_cell.angle_beta   90.00
_cell.angle_gamma   90.00
#
_symmetry.space_group_name_H-M   'P 1'
#
loop_
_entity.id
_entity.type
_entity.pdbx_description
1 polymer ?
#
loop_
_entity_poly.entity_id
_entity_poly.type
_entity_poly.pdbx_seq_one_letter_code
_entity_poly.pdbx_strand_id
1 'polypeptide(L)'
;MTVLDDWVTAACAELGLDPTQVPVPTVLDLARDVAHQVLRPGAPVTAYLLGLAVGRGADPAVAVARLSGLAATWPVELGGEPHSRVDPAGPDHG
;
A
#
# COMPACT_ATOMS: atom_id res chain seq x y z
N MET A 1 -7.29 -23.06 0.89
CA MET A 1 -7.46 -21.88 1.74
C MET A 1 -6.10 -21.57 2.35
N THR A 2 -5.65 -20.35 2.18
CA THR A 2 -4.39 -19.82 2.71
C THR A 2 -4.63 -19.14 4.06
N VAL A 3 -3.57 -18.91 4.85
CA VAL A 3 -3.66 -18.14 6.10
C VAL A 3 -4.29 -16.75 5.87
N LEU A 4 -4.08 -16.17 4.69
CA LEU A 4 -4.70 -14.90 4.32
C LEU A 4 -6.20 -15.03 4.09
N ASP A 5 -6.66 -16.10 3.43
CA ASP A 5 -8.10 -16.34 3.21
C ASP A 5 -8.84 -16.50 4.54
N ASP A 6 -8.24 -17.23 5.49
CA ASP A 6 -8.77 -17.43 6.83
C ASP A 6 -8.83 -16.11 7.60
N TRP A 7 -7.75 -15.32 7.53
CA TRP A 7 -7.70 -14.00 8.14
C TRP A 7 -8.75 -13.04 7.57
N VAL A 8 -8.88 -12.97 6.25
CA VAL A 8 -9.89 -12.11 5.59
C VAL A 8 -11.29 -12.52 6.02
N THR A 9 -11.57 -13.82 6.08
CA THR A 9 -12.85 -14.34 6.56
C THR A 9 -13.13 -13.92 8.01
N ALA A 10 -12.16 -14.09 8.92
CA ALA A 10 -12.30 -13.71 10.31
C ALA A 10 -12.46 -12.19 10.49
N ALA A 11 -11.67 -11.38 9.78
CA ALA A 11 -11.75 -9.92 9.83
C ALA A 11 -13.09 -9.40 9.26
N CYS A 12 -13.61 -10.03 8.20
CA CYS A 12 -14.93 -9.70 7.67
C CYS A 12 -16.04 -10.00 8.68
N ALA A 13 -15.96 -11.14 9.38
CA ALA A 13 -16.92 -11.48 10.42
C ALA A 13 -16.93 -10.45 11.57
N GLU A 14 -15.76 -9.99 12.02
CA GLU A 14 -15.63 -8.96 13.06
C GLU A 14 -16.21 -7.61 12.62
N LEU A 15 -16.04 -7.25 11.35
CA LEU A 15 -16.48 -5.97 10.80
C LEU A 15 -17.90 -5.99 10.22
N GLY A 16 -18.57 -7.14 10.22
CA GLY A 16 -19.89 -7.30 9.60
C GLY A 16 -19.88 -7.15 8.08
N LEU A 17 -18.80 -7.56 7.42
CA LEU A 17 -18.61 -7.50 5.97
C LEU A 17 -18.83 -8.88 5.32
N ASP A 18 -19.23 -8.87 4.06
CA ASP A 18 -19.26 -10.09 3.24
C ASP A 18 -17.86 -10.36 2.64
N PRO A 19 -17.20 -11.47 2.99
CA PRO A 19 -15.86 -11.78 2.48
C PRO A 19 -15.82 -11.97 0.96
N THR A 20 -16.95 -12.30 0.31
CA THR A 20 -17.02 -12.42 -1.16
C THR A 20 -16.90 -11.08 -1.87
N GLN A 21 -17.12 -9.97 -1.14
CA GLN A 21 -17.02 -8.61 -1.65
C GLN A 21 -15.60 -8.04 -1.53
N VAL A 22 -14.65 -8.78 -0.95
CA VAL A 22 -13.27 -8.33 -0.77
C VAL A 22 -12.42 -8.81 -1.96
N PRO A 23 -11.99 -7.91 -2.88
CA PRO A 23 -11.19 -8.29 -4.03
C PRO A 23 -9.71 -8.43 -3.61
N VAL A 24 -9.39 -9.44 -2.81
CA VAL A 24 -8.05 -9.64 -2.21
C VAL A 24 -6.93 -9.58 -3.25
N PRO A 25 -6.99 -10.31 -4.40
CA PRO A 25 -5.91 -10.27 -5.38
C PRO A 25 -5.66 -8.86 -5.92
N THR A 26 -6.74 -8.12 -6.21
CA THR A 26 -6.67 -6.75 -6.75
C THR A 26 -6.05 -5.78 -5.75
N VAL A 27 -6.41 -5.88 -4.46
CA VAL A 27 -5.82 -5.03 -3.41
C VAL A 27 -4.33 -5.33 -3.24
N LEU A 28 -3.95 -6.61 -3.27
CA LEU A 28 -2.55 -7.03 -3.15
C LEU A 28 -1.71 -6.62 -4.36
N ASP A 29 -2.27 -6.70 -5.57
CA ASP A 29 -1.58 -6.26 -6.79
C ASP A 29 -1.38 -4.75 -6.80
N LEU A 30 -2.39 -3.97 -6.40
CA LEU A 30 -2.22 -2.52 -6.24
C LEU A 30 -1.15 -2.18 -5.19
N ALA A 31 -1.18 -2.85 -4.04
CA ALA A 31 -0.17 -2.67 -2.99
C ALA A 31 1.23 -3.02 -3.49
N ARG A 32 1.37 -4.11 -4.27
CA ARG A 32 2.61 -4.52 -4.92
C ARG A 32 3.11 -3.44 -5.88
N ASP A 33 2.25 -2.91 -6.74
CA ASP A 33 2.62 -1.88 -7.71
C ASP A 33 3.16 -0.63 -7.00
N VAL A 34 2.46 -0.15 -5.98
CA VAL A 34 2.89 1.02 -5.21
C VAL A 34 4.20 0.76 -4.46
N ALA A 35 4.37 -0.42 -3.85
CA ALA A 35 5.60 -0.76 -3.15
C ALA A 35 6.83 -0.76 -4.08
N HIS A 36 6.65 -1.15 -5.35
CA HIS A 36 7.72 -1.23 -6.33
C HIS A 36 7.96 0.07 -7.11
N GLN A 37 6.91 0.81 -7.45
CA GLN A 37 7.00 1.98 -8.33
C GLN A 37 7.05 3.32 -7.58
N VAL A 38 6.56 3.37 -6.33
CA VAL A 38 6.42 4.62 -5.56
C VAL A 38 7.35 4.60 -4.36
N LEU A 39 7.00 3.82 -3.32
CA LEU A 39 7.83 3.53 -2.15
C LEU A 39 7.18 2.42 -1.31
N ARG A 40 7.99 1.58 -0.65
CA ARG A 40 7.50 0.45 0.15
C ARG A 40 6.45 0.83 1.21
N PRO A 41 6.64 1.91 2.01
CA PRO A 41 5.59 2.36 2.95
C PRO A 41 4.27 2.81 2.29
N GLY A 42 4.27 3.11 0.98
CA GLY A 42 3.09 3.57 0.25
C GLY A 42 2.02 2.49 0.06
N ALA A 43 2.39 1.21 0.10
CA ALA A 43 1.46 0.09 -0.08
C ALA A 43 0.30 0.09 0.93
N PRO A 44 0.54 0.07 2.27
CA PRO A 44 -0.55 0.11 3.25
C PRO A 44 -1.36 1.41 3.20
N VAL A 45 -0.72 2.55 2.93
CA VAL A 45 -1.40 3.85 2.79
C VAL A 45 -2.36 3.84 1.60
N THR A 46 -1.95 3.26 0.48
CA THR A 46 -2.79 3.17 -0.73
C THR A 46 -3.98 2.25 -0.52
N ALA A 47 -3.80 1.10 0.15
CA ALA A 47 -4.92 0.21 0.49
C ALA A 47 -5.97 0.91 1.36
N TYR A 48 -5.54 1.72 2.34
CA TYR A 48 -6.44 2.53 3.16
C TYR A 48 -7.17 3.60 2.34
N LEU A 49 -6.47 4.31 1.44
CA LEU A 49 -7.07 5.30 0.54
C LEU A 49 -8.09 4.69 -0.42
N LEU A 50 -7.80 3.51 -0.97
CA LEU A 50 -8.74 2.75 -1.80
C LEU A 50 -10.02 2.44 -1.02
N GLY A 51 -9.89 1.91 0.21
CA GLY A 51 -11.02 1.65 1.09
C GLY A 51 -11.83 2.91 1.41
N LEU A 52 -11.17 4.04 1.69
CA LEU A 52 -11.84 5.33 1.93
C LEU A 52 -12.59 5.87 0.71
N ALA A 53 -12.06 5.66 -0.50
CA ALA A 53 -12.71 6.09 -1.74
C ALA A 53 -13.95 5.23 -2.03
N VAL A 54 -13.81 3.91 -1.93
CA VAL A 54 -14.93 2.97 -2.12
C VAL A 54 -16.03 3.20 -1.07
N GLY A 55 -15.65 3.41 0.19
CA GLY A 55 -16.60 3.75 1.27
C GLY A 55 -17.32 5.09 1.07
N ARG A 56 -16.80 5.97 0.19
CA ARG A 56 -17.45 7.21 -0.25
C ARG A 56 -18.26 7.07 -1.55
N GLY A 57 -18.42 5.84 -2.05
CA GLY A 57 -19.22 5.53 -3.24
C GLY A 57 -18.44 5.50 -4.55
N ALA A 58 -17.10 5.50 -4.51
CA ALA A 58 -16.32 5.25 -5.73
C ALA A 58 -16.47 3.80 -6.19
N ASP A 59 -16.54 3.58 -7.51
CA ASP A 59 -16.43 2.25 -8.08
C ASP A 59 -15.04 1.65 -7.80
N PRO A 60 -14.95 0.43 -7.22
CA PRO A 60 -13.67 -0.17 -6.85
C PRO A 60 -12.72 -0.37 -8.04
N ALA A 61 -13.22 -0.81 -9.19
CA ALA A 61 -12.38 -1.07 -10.36
C ALA A 61 -11.83 0.23 -10.95
N VAL A 62 -12.65 1.29 -11.00
CA VAL A 62 -12.21 2.63 -11.42
C VAL A 62 -11.19 3.21 -10.44
N ALA A 63 -11.40 3.06 -9.13
CA ALA A 63 -10.47 3.56 -8.11
C ALA A 63 -9.11 2.86 -8.20
N VAL A 64 -9.10 1.52 -8.34
CA VAL A 64 -7.88 0.74 -8.56
C VAL A 64 -7.17 1.18 -9.83
N ALA A 65 -7.88 1.27 -10.96
CA ALA A 65 -7.27 1.66 -12.24
C ALA A 65 -6.60 3.04 -12.17
N ARG A 66 -7.23 4.00 -11.48
CA ARG A 66 -6.65 5.35 -11.26
C ARG A 66 -5.40 5.30 -10.39
N LEU A 67 -5.42 4.55 -9.30
CA LEU A 67 -4.28 4.44 -8.39
C LEU A 67 -3.11 3.68 -9.03
N SER A 68 -3.37 2.58 -9.74
CA SER A 68 -2.36 1.85 -10.50
C SER A 68 -1.77 2.73 -11.61
N GLY A 69 -2.59 3.49 -12.33
CA GLY A 69 -2.11 4.44 -13.35
C GLY A 69 -1.20 5.53 -12.76
N LEU A 70 -1.60 6.09 -11.60
CA LEU A 70 -0.78 7.07 -10.89
C LEU A 70 0.56 6.48 -10.42
N ALA A 71 0.55 5.27 -9.87
CA ALA A 71 1.75 4.58 -9.43
C ALA A 71 2.71 4.29 -10.58
N ALA A 72 2.18 3.87 -11.75
CA ALA A 72 2.97 3.56 -12.93
C ALA A 72 3.68 4.79 -13.54
N THR A 73 3.15 5.99 -13.34
CA THR A 73 3.74 7.25 -13.85
C THR A 73 4.44 8.05 -12.75
N TRP A 74 4.63 7.49 -11.56
CA TRP A 74 5.19 8.23 -10.44
C TRP A 74 6.66 8.59 -10.69
N PRO A 75 7.07 9.87 -10.54
CA PRO A 75 8.44 10.29 -10.84
C PRO A 75 9.43 9.69 -9.83
N VAL A 76 10.41 8.95 -10.36
CA VAL A 76 11.44 8.24 -9.58
C VAL A 76 12.35 9.21 -8.78
N GLU A 77 12.52 10.45 -9.23
CA GLU A 77 13.42 11.44 -8.61
C GLU A 77 12.99 11.93 -7.21
N LEU A 78 11.73 11.75 -6.80
CA LEU A 78 11.29 12.12 -5.44
C LEU A 78 11.66 11.08 -4.36
N GLY A 79 12.34 9.99 -4.74
CA GLY A 79 12.72 8.90 -3.85
C GLY A 79 14.13 8.96 -3.26
N GLY A 80 14.89 10.04 -3.48
CA GLY A 80 16.31 10.11 -3.12
C GLY A 80 16.70 11.30 -2.26
N GLU A 81 16.67 11.12 -0.94
CA GLU A 81 17.85 11.41 -0.12
C GLU A 81 18.01 10.20 0.82
N PRO A 82 19.11 9.43 0.77
CA PRO A 82 19.39 8.50 1.84
C PRO A 82 19.52 9.34 3.11
N HIS A 83 18.74 9.01 4.15
CA HIS A 83 18.98 9.52 5.48
C HIS A 83 20.43 9.18 5.82
N SER A 84 21.32 10.16 5.60
CA SER A 84 22.72 10.06 5.92
C SER A 84 22.77 9.66 7.38
N ARG A 85 23.23 8.44 7.62
CA ARG A 85 23.64 8.00 8.94
C ARG A 85 24.70 9.02 9.34
N VAL A 86 24.31 9.98 10.18
CA VAL A 86 25.27 10.81 10.90
C VAL A 86 25.94 9.84 11.86
N ASP A 87 26.98 9.17 11.37
CA ASP A 87 28.00 8.59 12.22
C ASP A 87 28.74 9.81 12.78
N PRO A 88 28.63 10.15 14.08
CA PRO A 88 29.53 11.12 14.65
C PRO A 88 30.93 10.50 14.56
N ALA A 89 31.74 11.03 13.64
CA ALA A 89 33.17 10.82 13.63
C ALA A 89 33.69 11.01 15.06
N GLY A 90 34.26 9.95 15.63
CA GLY A 90 35.01 10.07 16.87
C GLY A 90 36.14 11.08 16.69
N PRO A 91 36.46 11.89 17.71
CA PRO A 91 37.63 12.74 17.61
C PRO A 91 38.89 11.89 17.80
N ASP A 92 39.75 11.98 16.78
CA ASP A 92 41.15 11.58 16.81
C ASP A 92 41.95 12.42 17.82
N HIS A 93 43.07 11.87 18.24
CA HIS A 93 43.89 12.25 19.39
C HIS A 93 44.40 13.69 19.42
N GLY A 94 44.45 14.26 20.64
CA GLY A 94 45.29 15.37 21.06
C GLY A 94 45.84 15.09 22.46
#